data_AF-A0A932NX58-F1
#
_entry.id   AF-A0A932NX58-F1
#
_cell.length_a   1.000
_cell.length_b   1.000
_cell.length_c   1.000
_cell.angle_alpha   90.00
_cell.angle_beta   90.00
_cell.angle_gamma   90.00
#
_symmetry.space_group_name_H-M   'P 1'
#
loop_
_entity.id
_entity.type
_entity.pdbx_description
1 polymer ?
#
loop_
_entity_poly.entity_id
_entity_poly.type
_entity_poly.pdbx_seq_one_letter_code
_entity_poly.pdbx_strand_id
1 'polypeptide(L)'
;MRIRDAWRRFRAQVKEKRHPVLVWGSVGCFLLLSFLAVLGDGGFLEVYEFGRHLERVEAQIRALERENVELRAVISALQNDPYTMEKLARKELGLARPDELIFEIFEPAPSPE
;
A
#
# COMPACT_ATOMS: atom_id res chain seq x y z
N MET A 1 37.61 -72.07 25.05
CA MET A 1 37.11 -70.68 25.12
C MET A 1 37.22 -70.06 23.72
N ARG A 2 36.10 -69.79 23.02
CA ARG A 2 36.07 -69.50 21.58
C ARG A 2 36.29 -68.01 21.29
N ILE A 3 37.46 -67.68 20.73
CA ILE A 3 37.89 -66.34 20.28
C ILE A 3 36.87 -65.69 19.33
N ARG A 4 36.06 -66.50 18.66
CA ARG A 4 35.01 -66.10 17.73
C ARG A 4 33.86 -65.32 18.39
N ASP A 5 33.68 -65.44 19.70
CA ASP A 5 32.57 -64.81 20.42
C ASP A 5 32.95 -63.40 20.92
N ALA A 6 34.24 -63.15 21.14
CA ALA A 6 34.78 -61.82 21.47
C ALA A 6 34.60 -60.83 20.31
N TRP A 7 34.80 -61.29 19.07
CA TRP A 7 34.64 -60.48 17.86
C TRP A 7 33.20 -60.08 17.53
N ARG A 8 32.20 -60.80 18.05
CA ARG A 8 30.79 -60.42 17.89
C ARG A 8 30.38 -59.31 18.86
N ARG A 9 30.84 -59.40 20.11
CA ARG A 9 30.55 -58.38 21.14
C ARG A 9 31.20 -57.04 20.83
N PHE A 10 32.41 -57.05 20.28
CA PHE A 10 33.12 -55.83 19.88
C PHE A 10 32.45 -55.09 18.70
N ARG A 11 31.99 -55.83 17.68
CA ARG A 11 31.31 -55.24 16.52
C ARG A 11 29.91 -54.69 16.83
N ALA A 12 29.21 -55.23 17.82
CA ALA A 12 27.89 -54.76 18.23
C ALA A 12 27.94 -53.40 18.97
N GLN A 13 29.02 -53.12 19.70
CA GLN A 13 29.17 -51.87 20.48
C GLN A 13 29.38 -50.61 19.64
N VAL A 14 29.94 -50.73 18.42
CA VAL A 14 30.46 -49.57 17.67
C VAL A 14 29.42 -48.94 16.72
N LYS A 15 28.34 -49.64 16.37
CA LYS A 15 27.37 -49.18 15.37
C LYS A 15 26.17 -48.39 15.90
N GLU A 16 25.93 -48.36 17.21
CA GLU A 16 24.58 -48.05 17.71
C GLU A 16 24.38 -46.61 18.21
N LYS A 17 25.45 -45.82 18.41
CA LYS A 17 25.31 -44.47 19.01
C LYS A 17 25.88 -43.30 18.19
N ARG A 18 26.46 -43.56 17.00
CA ARG A 18 27.09 -42.50 16.19
C ARG A 18 26.17 -41.80 15.19
N HIS A 19 25.09 -42.45 14.77
CA HIS A 19 24.14 -41.89 13.81
C HIS A 19 23.05 -40.97 14.37
N PRO A 20 22.55 -41.07 15.62
CA PRO A 20 21.45 -40.22 16.06
C PRO A 20 21.88 -38.75 16.14
N VAL A 21 23.10 -38.46 16.62
CA VAL A 21 23.56 -37.07 16.80
C VAL A 21 23.67 -36.31 15.47
N LEU A 22 24.08 -36.99 14.40
CA LEU A 22 24.16 -36.43 13.05
C LEU A 22 22.77 -36.21 12.45
N VAL A 23 21.84 -37.15 12.65
CA VAL A 23 20.45 -37.04 12.17
C VAL A 23 19.73 -35.91 12.91
N TRP A 24 19.81 -35.87 14.25
CA TRP A 24 19.22 -34.80 15.06
C TRP A 24 19.86 -33.44 14.76
N GLY A 25 21.18 -33.40 14.50
CA GLY A 25 21.86 -32.19 14.05
C GLY A 25 21.37 -31.70 12.69
N SER A 26 21.17 -32.61 11.73
CA SER A 26 20.62 -32.27 10.40
C SER A 26 19.18 -31.80 10.47
N VAL A 27 18.34 -32.45 11.29
CA VAL A 27 16.94 -32.04 11.51
C VAL A 27 16.87 -30.66 12.17
N GLY A 28 17.70 -30.43 13.20
CA GLY A 28 17.79 -29.12 13.86
C GLY A 28 18.25 -28.02 12.91
N CYS A 29 19.25 -28.29 12.07
CA CYS A 29 19.72 -27.35 11.05
C CYS A 29 18.62 -27.05 10.00
N PHE A 30 17.92 -28.06 9.52
CA PHE A 30 16.81 -27.89 8.58
C PHE A 30 15.66 -27.06 9.17
N LEU A 31 15.29 -27.31 10.44
CA LEU A 31 14.28 -26.52 11.15
C LEU A 31 14.73 -25.08 11.37
N LEU A 32 15.99 -24.85 11.74
CA LEU A 32 16.55 -23.51 11.90
C LEU A 32 16.53 -22.74 10.58
N LEU A 33 16.96 -23.37 9.48
CA LEU A 33 16.94 -22.77 8.14
C LEU A 33 15.51 -22.49 7.68
N SER A 34 14.57 -23.41 7.94
CA SER A 34 13.15 -23.22 7.62
C SER A 34 12.56 -22.07 8.43
N PHE A 35 12.87 -21.99 9.72
CA PHE A 35 12.43 -20.92 10.61
C PHE A 35 13.00 -19.55 10.17
N LEU A 36 14.30 -19.48 9.86
CA LEU A 36 14.94 -18.28 9.31
C LEU A 36 14.38 -17.90 7.93
N ALA A 37 14.04 -18.86 7.07
CA ALA A 37 13.41 -18.58 5.78
C ALA A 37 11.97 -18.05 5.91
N VAL A 38 11.27 -18.43 6.99
CA VAL A 38 9.93 -17.92 7.30
C VAL A 38 9.98 -16.55 8.00
N LEU A 39 11.01 -16.29 8.82
CA LEU A 39 11.13 -15.09 9.66
C LEU A 39 12.12 -14.03 9.15
N GLY A 40 12.95 -14.34 8.15
CA GLY A 40 13.89 -13.39 7.57
C GLY A 40 13.20 -12.40 6.65
N ASP A 41 13.70 -11.16 6.63
CA ASP A 41 13.32 -10.11 5.69
C ASP A 41 13.34 -10.66 4.26
N GLY A 42 12.17 -10.78 3.63
CA GLY A 42 11.93 -11.37 2.31
C GLY A 42 11.25 -12.74 2.29
N GLY A 43 10.87 -13.30 3.45
CA GLY A 43 10.19 -14.61 3.55
C GLY A 43 8.80 -14.66 2.89
N PHE A 44 8.19 -15.86 2.79
CA PHE A 44 6.89 -16.11 2.13
C PHE A 44 5.75 -15.15 2.53
N LEU A 45 5.83 -14.57 3.73
CA LEU A 45 4.87 -13.58 4.23
C LEU A 45 4.96 -12.24 3.48
N GLU A 46 6.17 -11.80 3.14
CA GLU A 46 6.44 -10.52 2.50
C GLU A 46 6.02 -10.53 1.01
N VAL A 47 6.18 -11.67 0.32
CA VAL A 47 5.67 -11.86 -1.06
C VAL A 47 4.14 -11.72 -1.10
N TYR A 48 3.44 -12.13 -0.04
CA TYR A 48 1.99 -11.98 0.05
C TYR A 48 1.55 -10.54 0.34
N GLU A 49 2.31 -9.81 1.16
CA GLU A 49 2.03 -8.39 1.43
C GLU A 49 2.38 -7.48 0.25
N PHE A 50 3.45 -7.76 -0.49
CA PHE A 50 3.82 -7.01 -1.68
C PHE A 50 2.73 -7.05 -2.77
N GLY A 51 2.07 -8.20 -2.95
CA GLY A 51 0.94 -8.31 -3.87
C GLY A 51 -0.21 -7.36 -3.51
N ARG A 52 -0.57 -7.28 -2.22
CA ARG A 52 -1.64 -6.37 -1.76
C ARG A 52 -1.23 -4.91 -1.82
N HIS A 53 0.03 -4.58 -1.59
CA HIS A 53 0.53 -3.22 -1.76
C HIS A 53 0.48 -2.78 -3.22
N LEU A 54 0.88 -3.66 -4.15
CA LEU A 54 0.81 -3.39 -5.58
C LEU A 54 -0.64 -3.14 -6.03
N GLU A 55 -1.56 -4.02 -5.62
CA GLU A 55 -2.97 -3.92 -5.98
C GLU A 55 -3.63 -2.63 -5.44
N ARG A 56 -3.29 -2.21 -4.21
CA ARG A 56 -3.76 -0.93 -3.65
C ARG A 56 -3.22 0.27 -4.40
N VAL A 57 -1.92 0.28 -4.71
CA VAL A 57 -1.29 1.40 -5.43
C VAL A 57 -1.86 1.50 -6.84
N GLU A 58 -2.04 0.38 -7.54
CA GLU A 58 -2.70 0.37 -8.84
C GLU A 58 -4.15 0.86 -8.78
N ALA A 59 -4.91 0.47 -7.75
CA ALA A 59 -6.27 0.95 -7.57
C ALA A 59 -6.31 2.48 -7.34
N GLN A 60 -5.35 3.02 -6.60
CA GLN A 60 -5.21 4.47 -6.40
C GLN A 60 -4.85 5.20 -7.70
N ILE A 61 -3.92 4.65 -8.50
CA ILE A 61 -3.58 5.22 -9.81
C ILE A 61 -4.82 5.27 -10.70
N ARG A 62 -5.56 4.17 -10.81
CA ARG A 62 -6.79 4.12 -11.62
C ARG A 62 -7.86 5.12 -11.15
N ALA A 63 -7.97 5.34 -9.83
CA ALA A 63 -8.90 6.32 -9.28
C ALA A 63 -8.47 7.76 -9.65
N LEU A 64 -7.19 8.08 -9.45
CA LEU A 64 -6.64 9.40 -9.77
C LEU A 64 -6.69 9.71 -11.27
N GLU A 65 -6.46 8.72 -12.13
CA GLU A 65 -6.59 8.89 -13.58
C GLU A 65 -8.01 9.25 -13.99
N ARG A 66 -9.03 8.62 -13.41
CA ARG A 66 -10.44 8.96 -13.66
C ARG A 66 -10.77 10.38 -13.21
N GLU A 67 -10.34 10.74 -12.01
CA GLU A 67 -10.51 12.11 -11.49
C GLU A 67 -9.81 13.13 -12.40
N ASN A 68 -8.62 12.81 -12.88
CA ASN A 68 -7.89 13.69 -13.81
C ASN A 68 -8.67 13.89 -15.12
N VAL A 69 -9.24 12.83 -15.67
CA VAL A 69 -10.05 12.90 -16.91
C VAL A 69 -11.30 13.76 -16.67
N GLU A 70 -12.01 13.57 -15.56
CA GLU A 70 -13.18 14.37 -15.22
C GLU A 70 -12.84 15.84 -15.03
N LEU A 71 -11.80 16.14 -14.25
CA LEU A 71 -11.34 17.52 -14.02
C LEU A 71 -10.91 18.19 -15.32
N ARG A 72 -10.23 17.47 -16.22
CA ARG A 72 -9.86 18.00 -17.54
C ARG A 72 -11.08 18.29 -18.40
N ALA A 73 -12.10 17.43 -18.38
CA ALA A 73 -13.34 17.67 -19.09
C ALA A 73 -14.06 18.91 -18.55
N VAL A 74 -14.08 19.07 -17.22
CA VAL A 74 -14.63 20.26 -16.55
C VAL A 74 -13.85 21.51 -16.95
N ILE A 75 -12.51 21.49 -16.87
CA ILE A 75 -11.66 22.61 -17.30
C ILE A 75 -11.92 22.96 -18.77
N SER A 76 -12.02 21.97 -19.66
CA SER A 76 -12.30 22.20 -21.07
C SER A 76 -13.68 22.82 -21.28
N ALA A 77 -14.70 22.34 -20.57
CA ALA A 77 -16.04 22.92 -20.63
C ALA A 77 -16.05 24.39 -20.14
N LEU A 78 -15.36 24.67 -19.04
CA LEU A 78 -15.19 26.02 -18.48
C LEU A 78 -14.40 26.96 -19.42
N GLN A 79 -13.37 26.43 -20.10
CA GLN A 79 -12.56 27.19 -21.06
C GLN A 79 -13.30 27.48 -22.36
N ASN A 80 -14.24 26.62 -22.76
CA ASN A 80 -15.06 26.82 -23.96
C ASN A 80 -16.22 27.81 -23.74
N ASP A 81 -16.60 28.07 -22.48
CA ASP A 81 -17.52 29.16 -22.10
C ASP A 81 -16.87 30.16 -21.12
N PRO A 82 -15.77 30.83 -21.54
CA PRO A 82 -14.99 31.69 -20.66
C PRO A 82 -15.76 32.96 -20.26
N TYR A 83 -16.70 33.41 -21.10
CA TYR A 83 -17.50 34.60 -20.83
C TYR A 83 -18.51 34.38 -19.70
N THR A 84 -19.19 33.23 -19.68
CA THR A 84 -20.14 32.91 -18.61
C THR A 84 -19.41 32.61 -17.30
N MET A 85 -18.24 31.97 -17.37
CA MET A 85 -17.37 31.72 -16.22
C MET A 85 -16.82 33.00 -15.59
N GLU A 86 -16.30 33.92 -16.40
CA GLU A 86 -15.83 35.23 -15.93
C GLU A 86 -16.96 36.02 -15.26
N LYS A 87 -18.17 35.98 -15.85
CA LYS A 87 -19.35 36.64 -15.30
C LYS A 87 -19.79 36.03 -13.95
N LEU A 88 -19.75 34.71 -13.81
CA LEU A 88 -20.12 34.03 -12.57
C LEU A 88 -19.07 34.26 -11.47
N ALA A 89 -17.78 34.15 -11.81
CA ALA A 89 -16.68 34.44 -10.89
C ALA A 89 -16.71 35.90 -10.41
N ARG A 90 -17.01 36.86 -11.29
CA ARG A 90 -17.22 38.27 -10.92
C ARG A 90 -18.36 38.45 -9.92
N LYS A 91 -19.48 37.77 -10.15
CA LYS A 91 -20.67 37.87 -9.30
C LYS A 91 -20.42 37.30 -7.90
N GLU A 92 -19.75 36.15 -7.80
CA GLU A 92 -19.38 35.52 -6.53
C GLU A 92 -18.28 36.30 -5.78
N LEU A 93 -17.36 36.93 -6.50
CA LEU A 93 -16.24 37.71 -5.92
C LEU A 93 -16.56 39.20 -5.72
N GLY A 94 -17.76 39.67 -6.09
CA GLY A 94 -18.16 41.08 -5.98
C GLY A 94 -17.36 42.04 -6.88
N LEU A 95 -16.77 41.54 -7.98
CA LEU A 95 -15.93 42.32 -8.89
C LEU A 95 -16.80 42.80 -10.08
N ALA A 96 -16.90 44.11 -10.29
CA ALA A 96 -17.61 44.71 -11.43
C ALA A 96 -16.62 45.26 -12.48
N ARG A 97 -17.00 45.29 -13.76
CA ARG A 97 -16.21 45.99 -14.78
C ARG A 97 -16.29 47.52 -14.59
N PRO A 98 -15.31 48.31 -15.09
CA PRO A 98 -15.35 49.77 -14.99
C PRO A 98 -16.61 50.42 -15.59
N ASP A 99 -17.29 49.72 -16.49
CA ASP A 99 -18.52 50.13 -17.18
C ASP A 99 -19.83 49.57 -16.57
N GLU A 100 -19.76 48.83 -15.45
CA GLU A 100 -20.93 48.25 -14.78
C GLU A 100 -21.36 49.07 -13.55
N LEU A 101 -22.67 49.35 -13.43
CA LEU A 101 -23.27 50.10 -12.30
C LEU A 101 -23.72 49.12 -11.20
N ILE A 102 -23.14 49.26 -10.00
CA ILE A 102 -23.57 48.52 -8.81
C ILE A 102 -24.74 49.26 -8.16
N PHE A 103 -25.89 48.60 -8.03
CA PHE A 103 -27.04 49.12 -7.31
C PHE A 103 -27.06 48.54 -5.89
N GLU A 104 -26.64 49.34 -4.90
CA GLU A 104 -26.89 49.03 -3.49
C GLU A 104 -28.29 49.52 -3.11
N ILE A 105 -29.18 48.58 -2.80
CA ILE A 105 -30.53 48.90 -2.35
C ILE A 105 -30.46 49.14 -0.84
N PHE A 106 -30.55 50.41 -0.44
CA PHE A 106 -30.69 50.78 0.97
C PHE A 106 -32.15 50.70 1.37
N GLU A 107 -32.46 49.93 2.42
CA GLU A 107 -33.74 50.06 3.09
C GLU A 107 -33.80 51.45 3.74
N PRO A 108 -34.84 52.26 3.45
CA PRO A 108 -34.96 53.58 4.04
C PRO A 108 -35.07 53.45 5.55
N ALA A 109 -34.24 54.20 6.28
CA ALA A 109 -34.26 54.22 7.73
C ALA A 109 -35.69 54.48 8.24
N PRO A 110 -36.19 53.68 9.21
CA PRO A 110 -37.52 53.89 9.74
C PRO A 110 -37.63 55.32 10.29
N SER A 111 -38.65 56.04 9.83
CA SER A 111 -38.93 57.41 10.24
C SER A 111 -39.08 57.47 11.76
N PRO A 112 -38.35 58.35 12.47
CA PRO A 112 -38.70 58.65 13.84
C PRO A 112 -40.04 59.40 13.85
N GLU A 113 -40.94 58.94 14.70
CA GLU A 113 -42.27 59.53 14.96
C GLU A 113 -42.19 60.94 15.54
#